data_AF-A0A7V4STC5-F1
#
_entry.id   AF-A0A7V4STC5-F1
#
_cell.length_a   1.000
_cell.length_b   1.000
_cell.length_c   1.000
_cell.angle_alpha   90.00
_cell.angle_beta   90.00
_cell.angle_gamma   90.00
#
_symmetry.space_group_name_H-M   'P 1'
#
loop_
_entity.id
_entity.type
_entity.pdbx_description
1 polymer ?
#
loop_
_entity_poly.entity_id
_entity_poly.type
_entity_poly.pdbx_seq_one_letter_code
_entity_poly.pdbx_strand_id
1 'polypeptide(L)' 'PGTKVRHPTFGCGIVLNSTGSGDDERVTVVFDEEGVKKLVVAYANLERI' A
#
# COMPACT_ATOMS: atom_id res chain seq x y z
N PRO A 1 10.64 -9.93 -4.75
CA PRO A 1 9.69 -10.24 -3.66
C PRO A 1 8.98 -8.98 -3.15
N GLY A 2 7.66 -8.87 -3.35
CA GLY A 2 6.86 -7.71 -2.94
C GLY A 2 6.66 -7.63 -1.42
N THR A 3 6.47 -6.42 -0.90
CA THR A 3 6.26 -6.17 0.54
C THR A 3 4.81 -6.42 0.90
N LYS A 4 4.53 -7.28 1.90
CA LYS A 4 3.18 -7.45 2.44
C LYS A 4 2.83 -6.30 3.38
N VAL A 5 1.61 -5.79 3.24
CA VAL A 5 1.07 -4.71 4.06
C VAL A 5 -0.36 -5.03 4.46
N ARG A 6 -0.81 -4.47 5.57
CA ARG A 6 -2.19 -4.50 6.04
C ARG A 6 -2.74 -3.08 6.10
N HIS A 7 -3.90 -2.88 5.52
CA HIS A 7 -4.67 -1.65 5.63
C HIS A 7 -5.92 -1.90 6.51
N PRO A 8 -6.28 -1.00 7.43
CA PRO A 8 -7.43 -1.21 8.33
C PRO A 8 -8.76 -1.35 7.58
N THR A 9 -8.91 -0.71 6.42
CA THR A 9 -10.15 -0.75 5.62
C THR A 9 -10.11 -1.78 4.48
N PHE A 10 -8.92 -2.07 3.93
CA PHE A 10 -8.79 -2.85 2.69
C PHE A 10 -8.20 -4.25 2.92
N GLY A 11 -7.83 -4.56 4.16
CA GLY A 11 -7.28 -5.85 4.53
C GLY A 11 -5.81 -6.02 4.13
N CYS A 12 -5.44 -7.25 3.82
CA CYS A 12 -4.06 -7.59 3.48
C CYS A 12 -3.77 -7.34 2.00
N GLY A 13 -2.57 -6.85 1.69
CA GLY A 13 -2.14 -6.61 0.33
C GLY A 13 -0.63 -6.68 0.13
N ILE A 14 -0.20 -6.57 -1.12
CA ILE A 14 1.20 -6.63 -1.54
C ILE A 14 1.55 -5.36 -2.30
N VAL A 15 2.59 -4.66 -1.87
CA VAL A 15 3.16 -3.51 -2.56
C VAL A 15 3.81 -3.99 -3.86
N LEU A 16 3.30 -3.49 -4.99
CA LEU A 16 3.88 -3.70 -6.32
C LEU A 16 4.96 -2.68 -6.63
N ASN A 17 4.71 -1.41 -6.30
CA ASN A 17 5.63 -0.33 -6.62
C ASN A 17 5.40 0.88 -5.69
N SER A 18 6.46 1.65 -5.43
CA SER A 18 6.41 2.94 -4.77
C SER A 18 7.01 4.01 -5.67
N THR A 19 6.36 5.15 -5.77
CA THR A 19 6.77 6.29 -6.60
C THR A 19 6.60 7.57 -5.83
N GLY A 20 7.65 8.40 -5.78
CA GLY A 20 7.68 9.62 -4.98
C GLY A 20 8.68 9.51 -3.83
N SER A 21 8.73 10.53 -2.98
CA SER A 21 9.61 10.59 -1.81
C SER A 21 9.00 11.54 -0.78
N GLY A 22 9.16 11.23 0.51
CA GLY A 22 8.59 12.05 1.59
C GLY A 22 7.07 11.98 1.63
N ASP A 23 6.42 13.14 1.82
CA ASP A 23 4.96 13.27 1.96
C ASP A 23 4.15 12.89 0.70
N ASP A 24 4.75 12.98 -0.48
CA ASP A 24 4.11 12.66 -1.76
C ASP A 24 4.39 11.23 -2.24
N GLU A 25 4.96 10.38 -1.38
CA GLU A 25 5.20 8.98 -1.75
C GLU A 25 3.88 8.24 -1.97
N ARG A 26 3.73 7.66 -3.16
CA ARG A 26 2.56 6.87 -3.56
C ARG A 26 2.94 5.43 -3.78
N VAL A 27 2.25 4.53 -3.10
CA VAL A 27 2.41 3.09 -3.25
C VAL A 27 1.24 2.49 -4.01
N THR A 28 1.55 1.57 -4.92
CA THR A 28 0.57 0.70 -5.56
C THR A 28 0.56 -0.61 -4.81
N VAL A 29 -0.58 -0.95 -4.22
CA VAL A 29 -0.79 -2.15 -3.41
C VAL A 29 -1.88 -2.98 -4.06
N VAL A 30 -1.67 -4.28 -4.21
CA VAL A 30 -2.75 -5.22 -4.54
C VAL A 30 -3.30 -5.77 -3.24
N PHE A 31 -4.51 -5.35 -2.89
CA PHE A 31 -5.29 -5.92 -1.81
C PHE A 31 -5.98 -7.20 -2.28
N ASP A 32 -6.03 -8.19 -1.41
CA ASP A 32 -6.65 -9.49 -1.73
C ASP A 32 -8.16 -9.33 -1.97
N GLU A 33 -8.81 -8.48 -1.16
CA GLU A 33 -10.26 -8.29 -1.16
C GLU A 33 -10.74 -7.22 -2.16
N GLU A 34 -9.91 -6.21 -2.46
CA GLU A 34 -10.28 -5.07 -3.30
C GLU A 34 -9.49 -4.96 -4.63
N GLY A 35 -8.44 -5.75 -4.80
CA GLY A 35 -7.55 -5.65 -5.96
C GLY A 35 -6.57 -4.48 -5.89
N VAL A 36 -6.20 -3.93 -7.03
CA VAL A 36 -5.11 -2.93 -7.12
C VAL A 36 -5.59 -1.55 -6.69
N LYS A 37 -4.98 -0.97 -5.65
CA LYS A 37 -5.18 0.41 -5.23
C LYS A 37 -3.89 1.20 -5.13
N LYS A 38 -3.99 2.51 -5.36
CA LYS A 38 -2.88 3.45 -5.27
C LYS A 38 -3.14 4.36 -4.08
N LEU A 39 -2.24 4.31 -3.10
CA LEU A 39 -2.37 4.99 -1.81
C LEU A 39 -1.18 5.91 -1.59
N VAL A 40 -1.37 7.05 -0.95
CA VAL A 40 -0.30 7.95 -0.54
C VAL A 40 0.20 7.49 0.83
N VAL A 41 1.47 7.13 0.96
CA VAL A 41 2.05 6.52 2.17
C VAL A 41 1.80 7.38 3.41
N ALA A 42 1.93 8.70 3.29
CA ALA A 42 1.67 9.65 4.38
C ALA A 42 0.25 9.55 4.96
N TYR A 43 -0.73 9.10 4.17
CA TYR A 43 -2.14 9.01 4.57
C TYR A 43 -2.66 7.57 4.65
N ALA A 44 -1.93 6.61 4.07
CA ALA A 44 -2.40 5.25 3.90
C ALA A 44 -2.34 4.43 5.19
N ASN A 45 -1.58 4.85 6.20
CA ASN A 45 -1.47 4.18 7.50
C ASN A 45 -1.28 2.65 7.35
N LEU A 46 -0.41 2.27 6.41
CA LEU A 46 -0.15 0.88 6.06
C LEU A 46 0.77 0.25 7.11
N GLU A 47 0.35 -0.89 7.64
CA GLU A 47 1.15 -1.67 8.57
C GLU A 47 1.92 -2.73 7.79
N ARG A 48 3.23 -2.84 8.00
CA ARG A 48 4.06 -3.86 7.33
C ARG A 48 3.93 -5.19 8.08
N ILE A 49 3.67 -6.28 7.35
CA ILE A 49 3.55 -7.65 7.87
C ILE A 49 4.82 -8.45 7.57
#